data_AF-W1YU19-F1
#
_entry.id   AF-W1YU19-F1
#
_cell.length_a   1.000
_cell.length_b   1.000
_cell.length_c   1.000
_cell.angle_alpha   90.00
_cell.angle_beta   90.00
_cell.angle_gamma   90.00
#
_symmetry.space_group_name_H-M   'P 1'
#
loop_
_entity.id
_entity.type
_entity.pdbx_description
1 polymer ?
#
loop_
_entity_poly.entity_id
_entity_poly.type
_entity_poly.pdbx_seq_one_letter_code
_entity_poly.pdbx_strand_id
1 'polypeptide(L)' 'AKDSEVDKIVGLEIGADDYVTKPYSYRELVARVHAVLRRTREEEPAEPVLEAGRVSMDVERHEVRVDG' A
#
# COMPACT_ATOMS: atom_id res chain seq x y z
N ALA A 1 30.91 -4.32 -0.29
CA ALA A 1 30.17 -4.99 0.80
C ALA A 1 29.63 -3.97 1.81
N LYS A 2 30.48 -3.08 2.36
CA LYS A 2 30.04 -2.04 3.32
C LYS A 2 29.14 -0.97 2.69
N ASP A 3 29.39 -0.56 1.44
CA ASP A 3 28.58 0.47 0.76
C ASP A 3 27.11 0.07 0.62
N SER A 4 26.82 -1.21 0.33
CA SER A 4 25.43 -1.67 0.14
C SER A 4 24.59 -1.65 1.42
N GLU A 5 25.24 -1.66 2.58
CA GLU A 5 24.58 -1.58 3.88
C GLU A 5 24.33 -0.12 4.24
N VAL A 6 25.33 0.74 4.04
CA VAL A 6 25.22 2.19 4.24
C VAL A 6 24.13 2.78 3.35
N ASP A 7 24.12 2.45 2.05
CA ASP A 7 23.11 2.95 1.11
C ASP A 7 21.67 2.53 1.51
N LYS A 8 21.50 1.33 2.10
CA LYS A 8 20.18 0.90 2.62
C LYS A 8 19.78 1.67 3.85
N ILE A 9 20.69 1.84 4.80
CA ILE A 9 20.44 2.58 6.04
C ILE A 9 20.05 4.02 5.71
N VAL A 10 20.83 4.70 4.86
CA VAL A 10 20.52 6.07 4.41
C VAL A 10 19.16 6.13 3.70
N GLY A 11 18.88 5.18 2.81
CA GLY A 11 17.60 5.12 2.11
C GLY A 11 16.40 5.00 3.05
N LEU A 12 16.51 4.17 4.09
CA LEU A 12 15.46 3.99 5.09
C LEU A 12 15.34 5.20 6.05
N GLU A 13 16.45 5.80 6.46
CA GLU A 13 16.47 6.98 7.35
C GLU A 13 15.86 8.24 6.72
N ILE A 14 15.90 8.35 5.39
CA ILE A 14 15.23 9.43 4.62
C ILE A 14 13.70 9.23 4.59
N GLY A 15 13.18 8.16 5.19
CA GLY A 15 11.75 7.88 5.32
C GLY A 15 11.20 6.94 4.26
N ALA A 16 12.07 6.18 3.58
CA ALA A 16 11.60 5.12 2.69
C ALA A 16 11.10 3.92 3.50
N ASP A 17 9.96 3.37 3.07
CA ASP A 17 9.40 2.12 3.60
C ASP A 17 10.25 0.88 3.29
N ASP A 18 10.97 0.90 2.16
CA ASP A 18 11.91 -0.15 1.74
C ASP A 18 12.99 0.45 0.82
N TYR A 19 14.20 -0.10 0.86
CA TYR A 19 15.31 0.35 0.01
C TYR A 19 16.15 -0.83 -0.49
N VAL A 20 16.51 -0.78 -1.78
CA VAL A 20 17.29 -1.83 -2.45
C VAL A 20 18.46 -1.22 -3.20
N THR A 21 19.65 -1.71 -2.89
CA THR A 21 20.89 -1.21 -3.47
C THR A 21 21.28 -1.98 -4.72
N LYS A 22 21.96 -1.32 -5.65
CA LYS A 22 22.49 -1.96 -6.86
C LYS A 22 23.78 -2.75 -6.54
N PRO A 23 24.10 -3.79 -7.32
CA PRO A 23 23.26 -4.40 -8.35
C PRO A 23 22.18 -5.27 -7.72
N TYR A 24 20.93 -5.10 -8.15
CA TYR A 24 19.79 -5.90 -7.69
C TYR A 24 19.25 -6.81 -8.79
N SER A 25 18.54 -7.86 -8.37
CA SER A 25 17.76 -8.70 -9.27
C SER A 25 16.38 -8.10 -9.53
N TYR A 26 15.91 -8.14 -10.77
CA TYR A 26 14.54 -7.72 -11.12
C TYR A 26 13.49 -8.49 -10.31
N ARG A 27 13.72 -9.79 -10.06
CA ARG A 27 12.81 -10.63 -9.27
C ARG A 27 12.70 -10.17 -7.82
N GLU A 28 13.82 -9.70 -7.23
CA GLU A 28 13.83 -9.19 -5.86
C GLU A 28 13.04 -7.88 -5.76
N LEU A 29 13.25 -6.97 -6.71
CA LEU A 29 12.53 -5.69 -6.74
C LEU A 29 11.02 -5.92 -6.85
N VAL A 30 10.57 -6.78 -7.77
CA VAL A 30 9.14 -7.06 -7.95
C VAL A 30 8.53 -7.71 -6.71
N ALA A 31 9.22 -8.67 -6.08
CA ALA A 31 8.74 -9.30 -4.84
C ALA A 31 8.57 -8.28 -3.70
N ARG A 32 9.50 -7.33 -3.57
CA ARG A 32 9.42 -6.26 -2.57
C ARG A 32 8.27 -5.29 -2.82
N VAL A 33 8.07 -4.86 -4.08
CA VAL A 33 6.91 -4.03 -4.46
C VAL A 33 5.60 -4.72 -4.06
N HIS A 34 5.43 -6.02 -4.38
CA HIS A 34 4.24 -6.76 -3.97
C HIS A 34 4.07 -6.86 -2.46
N ALA A 35 5.16 -7.00 -1.70
CA ALA A 35 5.11 -7.04 -0.24
C ALA A 35 4.63 -5.71 0.36
N VAL A 36 5.12 -4.58 -0.15
CA VAL A 36 4.66 -3.23 0.26
C VAL A 36 3.18 -3.05 -0.06
N LEU A 37 2.75 -3.38 -1.29
CA LEU A 37 1.34 -3.22 -1.69
C LEU A 37 0.37 -4.10 -0.88
N ARG A 38 0.79 -5.29 -0.44
CA ARG A 38 -0.03 -6.15 0.43
C ARG A 38 -0.24 -5.49 1.80
N ARG A 39 0.82 -4.89 2.37
CA ARG A 39 0.74 -4.19 3.66
C ARG A 39 -0.28 -3.06 3.60
N THR A 40 -0.33 -2.31 2.50
CA THR A 40 -1.31 -1.21 2.34
C THR A 40 -2.75 -1.70 2.23
N ARG A 41 -2.99 -2.90 1.67
CA ARG A 41 -4.36 -3.44 1.50
C ARG A 41 -4.94 -4.10 2.75
N GLU A 42 -4.10 -4.56 3.67
CA GLU A 42 -4.59 -5.19 4.91
C GLU A 42 -5.11 -4.18 5.94
N GLU A 43 -4.84 -2.88 5.73
CA GLU A 43 -5.18 -1.80 6.67
C GLU A 43 -6.42 -0.97 6.29
N GLU A 44 -7.09 -1.23 5.17
CA GLU A 44 -8.38 -0.59 4.89
C GLU A 44 -9.49 -1.36 5.64
N PRO A 45 -9.98 -0.87 6.81
CA PRO A 45 -11.24 -1.37 7.33
C PRO A 45 -12.29 -1.21 6.23
N ALA A 46 -13.11 -2.24 6.01
CA ALA A 46 -14.23 -2.13 5.09
C ALA A 46 -15.00 -0.85 5.42
N GLU A 47 -14.96 0.10 4.50
CA GLU A 47 -15.50 1.42 4.76
C GLU A 47 -17.02 1.31 4.98
N PRO A 48 -17.58 2.07 5.93
CA PRO A 48 -18.97 1.92 6.29
C PRO A 48 -19.85 2.43 5.15
N VAL A 49 -20.38 1.51 4.34
CA VAL A 49 -21.55 1.77 3.50
C VAL A 49 -22.71 2.08 4.45
N LEU A 50 -23.26 3.29 4.35
CA LEU A 50 -24.42 3.70 5.14
C LEU A 50 -25.68 3.17 4.46
N GLU A 51 -26.49 2.41 5.18
CA GLU A 51 -27.75 1.86 4.68
C GLU A 51 -28.96 2.53 5.34
N ALA A 52 -29.92 2.95 4.51
CA ALA A 52 -31.19 3.52 4.96
C ALA A 52 -32.33 3.06 4.05
N GLY A 53 -33.00 1.97 4.43
CA GLY A 53 -34.11 1.41 3.68
C GLY A 53 -33.66 0.91 2.31
N ARG A 54 -34.06 1.60 1.23
CA ARG A 54 -33.70 1.25 -0.16
C ARG A 54 -32.45 1.96 -0.68
N VAL A 55 -31.84 2.77 0.17
CA VAL A 55 -30.70 3.63 -0.18
C VAL A 55 -29.45 3.06 0.47
N SER A 56 -28.38 2.92 -0.31
CA SER A 56 -27.03 2.68 0.20
C SER A 56 -26.10 3.82 -0.25
N MET A 57 -25.21 4.25 0.64
CA MET A 57 -24.26 5.33 0.37
C MET A 57 -22.85 4.88 0.73
N ASP A 58 -21.98 4.91 -0.27
CA ASP A 58 -20.54 4.80 -0.12
C ASP A 58 -19.98 6.21 0.09
N VAL A 59 -19.57 6.51 1.33
CA VAL A 59 -19.19 7.86 1.77
C VAL A 59 -17.87 8.30 1.14
N GLU A 60 -16.94 7.38 0.90
CA GLU A 60 -15.64 7.68 0.32
C GLU A 60 -15.78 7.96 -1.19
N ARG A 61 -16.51 7.10 -1.89
CA ARG A 61 -16.75 7.25 -3.33
C ARG A 61 -17.77 8.33 -3.66
N HIS A 62 -18.44 8.89 -2.66
CA HIS A 62 -19.56 9.81 -2.83
C HIS A 62 -20.63 9.21 -3.77
N GLU A 63 -20.83 7.90 -3.67
CA GLU A 63 -21.80 7.16 -4.49
C GLU A 63 -23.04 6.83 -3.67
N VAL A 64 -24.21 7.08 -4.26
CA VAL A 64 -25.50 6.70 -3.68
C VAL A 64 -26.21 5.77 -4.65
N ARG A 65 -26.68 4.61 -4.15
CA ARG A 65 -27.50 3.66 -4.89
C ARG A 65 -28.90 3.60 -4.28
N VAL A 66 -29.91 3.45 -5.12
CA VAL A 66 -31.30 3.22 -4.72
C VAL A 66 -31.81 2.00 -5.46
N ASP A 67 -32.34 1.02 -4.73
CA ASP A 67 -32.85 -0.26 -5.28
C ASP A 67 -31.79 -1.19 -5.93
N GLY A 68 -30.49 -0.99 -5.63
CA GLY A 68 -29.38 -1.85 -6.10
C GLY A 68 -28.70 -1.33 -7.37
#